data_AF-A0A7K9TE89-F1
#
_entry.id   AF-A0A7K9TE89-F1
#
_cell.length_a   1.000
_cell.length_b   1.000
_cell.length_c   1.000
_cell.angle_alpha   90.00
_cell.angle_beta   90.00
_cell.angle_gamma   90.00
#
_symmetry.space_group_name_H-M   'P 1'
#
loop_
_entity.id
_entity.type
_entity.pdbx_description
1 polymer ?
#
loop_
_entity_poly.entity_id
_entity_poly.type
_entity_poly.pdbx_seq_one_letter_code
_entity_poly.pdbx_strand_id
1 'polypeptide(L)'
;ELQTDGNRSGHLQNGEAVFDHEVNEEVIRNIAAQLAEIGDQFDKEIKARVVNDLVQHFLNDNLSGEEITRHMSEAVERLAQAVPLDVEREMASLVLAMVLTKKIANTVPSLLQRAFSTTVNYINQQLHNYILRLVSA
;
A
#
# COMPACT_ATOMS: atom_id res chain seq x y z
N GLU A 1 -43.77 -1.81 -8.42
CA GLU A 1 -42.56 -2.45 -7.85
C GLU A 1 -41.76 -3.02 -9.01
N LEU A 2 -40.49 -2.65 -9.12
CA LEU A 2 -39.61 -3.11 -10.20
C LEU A 2 -38.48 -3.92 -9.58
N GLN A 3 -38.59 -5.24 -9.71
CA GLN A 3 -37.51 -6.17 -9.40
C GLN A 3 -36.39 -6.02 -10.42
N THR A 4 -35.17 -5.84 -9.94
CA THR A 4 -33.95 -6.05 -10.71
C THR A 4 -33.63 -7.53 -10.69
N ASP A 5 -34.14 -8.26 -11.68
CA ASP A 5 -33.63 -9.59 -12.03
C ASP A 5 -32.29 -9.42 -12.75
N GLY A 6 -31.30 -10.20 -12.34
CA GLY A 6 -29.95 -10.16 -12.87
C GLY A 6 -28.92 -10.87 -12.00
N ASN A 7 -29.19 -12.10 -11.55
CA ASN A 7 -28.12 -12.92 -10.96
C ASN A 7 -28.25 -14.43 -11.29
N ARG A 8 -27.29 -14.94 -12.09
CA ARG A 8 -26.82 -16.33 -12.33
C ARG A 8 -26.58 -16.53 -13.83
N SER A 9 -25.47 -17.06 -14.33
CA SER A 9 -24.33 -17.76 -13.74
C SER A 9 -23.17 -17.70 -14.74
N GLY A 10 -21.94 -17.57 -14.25
CA GLY A 10 -20.75 -17.71 -15.10
C GLY A 10 -19.41 -17.45 -14.42
N HIS A 11 -19.37 -17.21 -13.11
CA HIS A 11 -18.10 -17.02 -12.43
C HIS A 11 -17.64 -18.34 -11.81
N LEU A 12 -16.73 -19.03 -12.50
CA LEU A 12 -15.90 -20.07 -11.91
C LEU A 12 -14.89 -19.39 -10.98
N GLN A 13 -15.36 -18.97 -9.81
CA GLN A 13 -14.48 -18.64 -8.69
C GLN A 13 -13.94 -19.97 -8.17
N ASN A 14 -12.77 -20.35 -8.68
CA ASN A 14 -11.93 -21.32 -7.98
C ASN A 14 -11.66 -20.72 -6.60
N GLY A 15 -12.09 -21.46 -5.58
CA GLY A 15 -12.30 -20.98 -4.22
C GLY A 15 -11.18 -20.08 -3.70
N GLU A 16 -11.56 -18.84 -3.39
CA GLU A 16 -10.85 -18.03 -2.43
C GLU A 16 -11.85 -17.67 -1.35
N ALA A 17 -11.44 -17.86 -0.10
CA ALA A 17 -12.31 -17.77 1.06
C ALA A 17 -13.03 -16.42 1.08
N VAL A 18 -14.36 -16.46 1.06
CA VAL A 18 -15.19 -15.33 1.45
C VAL A 18 -14.77 -15.00 2.89
N PHE A 19 -14.04 -13.90 3.05
CA PHE A 19 -13.82 -13.31 4.37
C PHE A 19 -15.20 -12.84 4.85
N ASP A 20 -15.87 -13.69 5.62
CA ASP A 20 -17.15 -13.44 6.29
C ASP A 20 -16.95 -12.51 7.51
N HIS A 21 -16.15 -11.46 7.31
CA HIS A 21 -16.10 -10.34 8.23
C HIS A 21 -16.90 -9.23 7.54
N GLU A 22 -18.03 -8.86 8.13
CA GLU A 22 -18.84 -7.71 7.71
C GLU A 22 -18.02 -6.44 7.98
N VAL A 23 -16.96 -6.23 7.19
CA VAL A 23 -16.10 -5.05 7.30
C VAL A 23 -16.93 -3.90 6.79
N ASN A 24 -17.21 -2.94 7.66
CA ASN A 24 -18.04 -1.80 7.31
C ASN A 24 -17.37 -1.04 6.14
N GLU A 25 -17.98 -1.10 4.95
CA GLU A 25 -17.47 -0.43 3.76
C GLU A 25 -17.27 1.08 3.97
N GLU A 26 -18.09 1.70 4.82
CA GLU A 26 -17.98 3.10 5.17
C GLU A 26 -16.68 3.39 5.94
N VAL A 27 -16.30 2.49 6.86
CA VAL A 27 -15.04 2.57 7.60
C VAL A 27 -13.85 2.48 6.63
N ILE A 28 -13.89 1.54 5.69
CA ILE A 28 -12.83 1.40 4.68
C ILE A 28 -12.72 2.66 3.81
N ARG A 29 -13.85 3.25 3.38
CA ARG A 29 -13.84 4.48 2.58
C ARG A 29 -13.29 5.67 3.36
N ASN A 30 -13.65 5.81 4.63
CA ASN A 30 -13.12 6.87 5.50
C ASN A 30 -11.61 6.71 5.71
N ILE A 31 -11.13 5.49 5.98
CA ILE A 31 -9.71 5.20 6.07
C ILE A 31 -9.01 5.55 4.76
N ALA A 32 -9.54 5.11 3.61
CA ALA A 32 -8.95 5.40 2.30
C ALA A 32 -8.85 6.91 2.02
N ALA A 33 -9.87 7.69 2.41
CA ALA A 33 -9.87 9.14 2.27
C ALA A 33 -8.78 9.80 3.15
N GLN A 34 -8.64 9.38 4.40
CA GLN A 34 -7.59 9.88 5.31
C GLN A 34 -6.18 9.53 4.81
N LEU A 35 -5.98 8.28 4.37
CA LEU A 35 -4.70 7.86 3.79
C LEU A 35 -4.37 8.62 2.51
N ALA A 36 -5.37 8.95 1.69
CA ALA A 36 -5.18 9.75 0.48
C ALA A 36 -4.78 11.19 0.80
N GLU A 37 -5.42 11.84 1.78
CA GLU A 37 -5.10 13.21 2.19
C GLU A 37 -3.65 13.32 2.70
N ILE A 38 -3.25 12.44 3.62
CA ILE A 38 -1.88 12.40 4.14
C ILE A 38 -0.89 12.00 3.02
N GLY A 39 -1.31 11.08 2.16
CA GLY A 39 -0.52 10.64 1.01
C GLY A 39 -0.20 11.78 0.04
N ASP A 40 -1.16 12.64 -0.24
CA ASP A 40 -0.97 13.81 -1.10
C ASP A 40 -0.07 14.88 -0.46
N GLN A 41 0.01 14.93 0.87
CA GLN A 41 1.01 15.76 1.56
C GLN A 41 2.41 15.18 1.39
N PHE A 42 2.62 13.90 1.72
CA PHE A 42 3.92 13.25 1.56
C PHE A 42 4.39 13.20 0.10
N ASP A 43 3.48 13.08 -0.86
CA ASP A 43 3.80 13.07 -2.29
C ASP A 43 4.56 14.34 -2.72
N LYS A 44 4.25 15.49 -2.11
CA LYS A 44 4.90 16.79 -2.37
C LYS A 44 6.28 16.89 -1.73
N GLU A 45 6.49 16.20 -0.60
CA GLU A 45 7.72 16.27 0.18
C GLU A 45 8.78 15.24 -0.25
N ILE A 46 8.35 14.11 -0.82
CA ILE A 46 9.25 13.05 -1.28
C ILE A 46 10.06 13.54 -2.49
N LYS A 47 11.38 13.59 -2.31
CA LYS A 47 12.33 13.97 -3.36
C LYS A 47 12.40 12.90 -4.45
N ALA A 48 12.43 13.33 -5.71
CA ALA A 48 12.57 12.45 -6.87
C ALA A 48 13.80 11.52 -6.78
N ARG A 49 14.89 11.97 -6.13
CA ARG A 49 16.08 11.15 -5.90
C ARG A 49 15.75 9.84 -5.15
N VAL A 50 14.94 9.90 -4.10
CA VAL A 50 14.57 8.71 -3.30
C VAL A 50 13.81 7.70 -4.16
N VAL A 51 12.89 8.20 -4.99
CA VAL A 51 12.11 7.37 -5.91
C VAL A 51 13.01 6.75 -6.97
N ASN A 52 13.90 7.53 -7.57
CA ASN A 52 14.81 7.04 -8.61
C ASN A 52 15.77 5.98 -8.07
N ASP A 53 16.35 6.18 -6.88
CA ASP A 53 17.21 5.22 -6.23
C ASP A 53 16.45 3.89 -5.98
N LEU A 54 15.20 3.99 -5.52
CA LEU A 54 14.35 2.81 -5.30
C LEU A 54 13.97 2.13 -6.63
N VAL A 55 13.62 2.88 -7.67
CA VAL A 55 13.36 2.35 -9.03
C VAL A 55 14.57 1.56 -9.55
N GLN A 56 15.80 2.02 -9.32
CA GLN A 56 17.00 1.26 -9.72
C GLN A 56 17.10 -0.09 -9.01
N HIS A 57 16.74 -0.16 -7.73
CA HIS A 57 16.65 -1.43 -7.01
C HIS A 57 15.55 -2.33 -7.60
N PHE A 58 14.38 -1.78 -7.91
CA PHE A 58 13.25 -2.54 -8.48
C PHE A 58 13.51 -3.08 -9.89
N LEU A 59 14.34 -2.39 -10.68
CA LEU A 59 14.79 -2.85 -12.00
C LEU A 59 15.86 -3.94 -11.92
N ASN A 60 16.47 -4.16 -10.76
CA ASN A 60 17.48 -5.19 -10.60
C ASN A 60 16.83 -6.57 -10.39
N ASP A 61 16.75 -7.35 -11.47
CA ASP A 61 16.19 -8.71 -11.44
C ASP A 61 17.00 -9.71 -10.64
N ASN A 62 18.24 -9.38 -10.26
CA ASN A 62 19.04 -10.22 -9.39
C ASN A 62 18.63 -10.13 -7.91
N LEU A 63 17.82 -9.12 -7.53
CA LEU A 63 17.34 -8.97 -6.15
C LEU A 63 16.11 -9.83 -5.91
N SER A 64 16.18 -10.62 -4.85
CA SER A 64 15.03 -11.38 -4.33
C SER A 64 13.92 -10.45 -3.82
N GLY A 65 12.73 -11.03 -3.64
CA GLY A 65 11.57 -10.35 -3.04
C GLY A 65 11.85 -9.79 -1.64
N GLU A 66 12.69 -10.47 -0.84
CA GLU A 66 13.05 -10.02 0.51
C GLU A 66 14.05 -8.85 0.46
N GLU A 67 15.04 -8.90 -0.41
CA GLU A 67 16.03 -7.82 -0.56
C GLU A 67 15.38 -6.53 -1.05
N ILE A 68 14.45 -6.62 -2.01
CA ILE A 68 13.71 -5.45 -2.48
C ILE A 68 12.78 -4.91 -1.37
N THR A 69 12.18 -5.80 -0.56
CA THR A 69 11.35 -5.41 0.60
C THR A 69 12.20 -4.69 1.65
N ARG A 70 13.45 -5.11 1.87
CA ARG A 70 14.40 -4.42 2.74
C ARG A 70 14.73 -3.02 2.21
N HIS A 71 14.99 -2.87 0.91
CA HIS A 71 15.24 -1.55 0.31
C HIS A 71 14.02 -0.62 0.44
N MET A 72 12.81 -1.15 0.26
CA MET A 72 11.57 -0.40 0.54
C MET A 72 11.51 0.02 2.01
N SER A 73 11.75 -0.90 2.95
CA SER A 73 11.72 -0.61 4.38
C SER A 73 12.72 0.47 4.79
N GLU A 74 13.95 0.42 4.27
CA GLU A 74 14.96 1.45 4.54
C GLU A 74 14.55 2.82 4.00
N ALA A 75 13.95 2.87 2.81
CA ALA A 75 13.46 4.11 2.22
C ALA A 75 12.31 4.70 3.04
N VAL A 76 11.36 3.87 3.46
CA VAL A 76 10.22 4.26 4.31
C VAL A 76 10.72 4.76 5.67
N GLU A 77 11.64 4.04 6.32
CA GLU A 77 12.17 4.44 7.63
C GLU A 77 12.90 5.79 7.57
N ARG A 78 13.72 6.00 6.54
CA ARG A 78 14.41 7.28 6.33
C ARG A 78 13.43 8.44 6.12
N LEU A 79 12.34 8.21 5.39
CA LEU A 79 11.31 9.22 5.17
C LEU A 79 10.48 9.46 6.44
N ALA A 80 10.12 8.40 7.16
CA ALA A 80 9.36 8.48 8.40
C ALA A 80 10.09 9.24 9.51
N GLN A 81 11.43 9.19 9.54
CA GLN A 81 12.24 10.01 10.46
C GLN A 81 12.14 11.52 10.19
N ALA A 82 11.75 11.92 8.99
CA ALA A 82 11.56 13.33 8.62
C ALA A 82 10.12 13.81 8.87
N VAL A 83 9.19 12.91 9.19
CA VAL A 83 7.78 13.24 9.45
C VAL A 83 7.66 13.89 10.85
N PRO A 84 6.83 14.94 11.01
CA PRO A 84 6.56 15.55 12.31
C PRO A 84 6.03 14.54 13.34
N LEU A 85 6.34 14.77 14.62
CA LEU A 85 5.95 13.91 15.76
C LEU A 85 4.43 13.77 15.97
N ASP A 86 3.60 14.56 15.28
CA ASP A 86 2.14 14.57 15.41
C ASP A 86 1.47 13.40 14.67
N VAL A 87 2.17 12.77 13.71
CA VAL A 87 1.66 11.61 12.96
C VAL A 87 2.19 10.32 13.59
N GLU A 88 1.29 9.37 13.88
CA GLU A 88 1.69 8.03 14.34
C GLU A 88 2.70 7.40 13.38
N ARG A 89 3.79 6.83 13.91
CA ARG A 89 4.90 6.34 13.08
C ARG A 89 4.45 5.21 12.15
N GLU A 90 3.57 4.32 12.61
CA GLU A 90 3.00 3.24 11.80
C GLU A 90 2.12 3.78 10.67
N MET A 91 1.31 4.80 10.95
CA MET A 91 0.49 5.48 9.93
C MET A 91 1.36 6.15 8.88
N ALA A 92 2.37 6.90 9.32
CA ALA A 92 3.32 7.56 8.43
C ALA A 92 4.03 6.52 7.54
N SER A 93 4.50 5.42 8.13
CA SER A 93 5.18 4.34 7.40
C SER A 93 4.27 3.67 6.36
N LEU A 94 3.00 3.42 6.72
CA LEU A 94 1.99 2.87 5.83
C LEU A 94 1.78 3.77 4.61
N VAL A 95 1.50 5.06 4.85
CA VAL A 95 1.22 6.03 3.79
C VAL A 95 2.45 6.26 2.92
N LEU A 96 3.65 6.38 3.52
CA LEU A 96 4.90 6.54 2.77
C LEU A 96 5.15 5.34 1.83
N ALA A 97 4.92 4.11 2.30
CA ALA A 97 5.05 2.92 1.46
C ALA A 97 4.08 2.95 0.26
N MET A 98 2.83 3.35 0.50
CA MET A 98 1.82 3.49 -0.57
C MET A 98 2.19 4.60 -1.58
N VAL A 99 2.64 5.75 -1.11
CA VAL A 99 3.05 6.88 -1.96
C VAL A 99 4.29 6.50 -2.79
N LEU A 100 5.29 5.85 -2.19
CA LEU A 100 6.45 5.34 -2.93
C LEU A 100 6.04 4.35 -4.03
N THR A 101 5.12 3.44 -3.72
CA THR A 101 4.56 2.49 -4.70
C THR A 101 3.89 3.21 -5.86
N LYS A 102 3.02 4.17 -5.57
CA LYS A 102 2.34 5.01 -6.57
C LYS A 102 3.37 5.73 -7.45
N LYS A 103 4.39 6.34 -6.85
CA LYS A 103 5.44 7.06 -7.60
C LYS A 103 6.28 6.12 -8.47
N ILE A 104 6.66 4.94 -7.97
CA ILE A 104 7.37 3.93 -8.78
C ILE A 104 6.52 3.51 -9.98
N ALA A 105 5.27 3.13 -9.76
CA ALA A 105 4.36 2.68 -10.81
C ALA A 105 4.10 3.77 -11.87
N ASN A 106 4.00 5.03 -11.45
CA ASN A 106 3.83 6.16 -12.37
C ASN A 106 5.12 6.49 -13.15
N THR A 107 6.29 6.21 -12.56
CA THR A 107 7.59 6.45 -13.23
C THR A 107 7.93 5.32 -14.20
N VAL A 108 7.69 4.08 -13.80
CA VAL A 108 7.98 2.87 -14.57
C VAL A 108 6.79 1.90 -14.45
N PRO A 109 5.81 1.97 -15.36
CA PRO A 109 4.59 1.17 -15.27
C PRO A 109 4.80 -0.35 -15.27
N SER A 110 5.90 -0.83 -15.88
CA SER A 110 6.24 -2.27 -15.87
C SER A 110 6.58 -2.81 -14.48
N LEU A 111 6.92 -1.92 -13.52
CA LEU A 111 7.18 -2.30 -12.14
C LEU A 111 5.93 -2.38 -11.27
N LEU A 112 4.73 -2.08 -11.80
CA LEU A 112 3.50 -2.03 -11.00
C LEU A 112 3.28 -3.30 -10.16
N GLN A 113 3.35 -4.47 -10.79
CA GLN A 113 3.16 -5.75 -10.08
C GLN A 113 4.22 -5.95 -8.99
N ARG A 114 5.50 -5.73 -9.33
CA ARG A 114 6.62 -5.91 -8.39
C ARG A 114 6.53 -4.93 -7.22
N ALA A 115 6.32 -3.65 -7.50
CA ALA A 115 6.14 -2.59 -6.51
C ALA A 115 4.97 -2.88 -5.59
N PHE A 116 3.82 -3.27 -6.15
CA PHE A 116 2.64 -3.61 -5.36
C PHE A 116 2.89 -4.82 -4.44
N SER A 117 3.41 -5.93 -4.97
CA SER A 117 3.71 -7.13 -4.17
C SER A 117 4.74 -6.85 -3.08
N THR A 118 5.80 -6.09 -3.37
CA THR A 118 6.80 -5.69 -2.36
C THR A 118 6.18 -4.86 -1.25
N THR A 119 5.29 -3.91 -1.58
CA THR A 119 4.63 -3.07 -0.58
C THR A 119 3.65 -3.85 0.28
N VAL A 120 2.87 -4.76 -0.30
CA VAL A 120 2.00 -5.66 0.46
C VAL A 120 2.83 -6.56 1.39
N ASN A 121 3.97 -7.08 0.92
CA ASN A 121 4.88 -7.87 1.75
C ASN A 121 5.44 -7.05 2.91
N TYR A 122 5.91 -5.83 2.64
CA TYR A 122 6.38 -4.90 3.67
C TYR A 122 5.29 -4.64 4.72
N ILE A 123 4.07 -4.33 4.27
CA ILE A 123 2.91 -4.08 5.14
C ILE A 123 2.59 -5.30 6.01
N ASN A 124 2.56 -6.51 5.42
CA ASN A 124 2.29 -7.73 6.15
C ASN A 124 3.39 -8.08 7.17
N GLN A 125 4.65 -7.70 6.90
CA GLN A 125 5.75 -7.97 7.81
C GLN A 125 5.86 -6.94 8.94
N GLN A 126 5.63 -5.66 8.65
CA GLN A 126 5.93 -4.56 9.58
C GLN A 126 4.68 -3.89 10.18
N LEU A 127 3.54 -3.95 9.50
CA LEU A 127 2.35 -3.16 9.82
C LEU A 127 1.09 -4.00 10.01
N HIS A 128 1.19 -5.33 10.04
CA HIS A 128 0.05 -6.23 10.14
C HIS A 128 -0.84 -5.93 11.35
N ASN A 129 -0.25 -5.81 12.55
CA ASN A 129 -0.98 -5.50 13.77
C ASN A 129 -1.62 -4.10 13.74
N TYR A 130 -0.98 -3.15 13.08
CA TYR A 130 -1.51 -1.79 12.92
C TYR A 130 -2.75 -1.79 12.02
N ILE A 131 -2.71 -2.50 10.89
CA ILE A 131 -3.86 -2.62 9.99
C ILE A 131 -5.03 -3.33 10.69
N LEU A 132 -4.77 -4.41 11.43
CA LEU A 132 -5.82 -5.09 12.19
C LEU A 132 -6.49 -4.14 13.18
N ARG A 133 -5.72 -3.32 13.90
CA ARG A 133 -6.28 -2.28 14.78
C ARG A 133 -7.08 -1.24 14.02
N LEU A 134 -6.57 -0.76 12.89
CA LEU A 134 -7.18 0.30 12.10
C LEU A 134 -8.54 -0.12 11.53
N VAL A 135 -8.67 -1.36 11.09
CA VAL A 135 -9.92 -1.91 10.53
C VAL A 135 -10.91 -2.34 11.62
N SER A 136 -10.43 -2.56 12.84
CA SER A 136 -11.26 -2.95 13.99
C SER A 136 -11.71 -1.76 14.87
N ALA A 137 -11.31 -0.54 14.52
CA ALA A 137 -11.64 0.70 15.25
C ALA A 137 -12.97 1.30 14.76
#